data_AF-A0A7W2IM40-F1
#
_entry.id   AF-A0A7W2IM40-F1
#
_cell.length_a   1.000
_cell.length_b   1.000
_cell.length_c   1.000
_cell.angle_alpha   90.00
_cell.angle_beta   90.00
_cell.angle_gamma   90.00
#
_symmetry.space_group_name_H-M   'P 1'
#
loop_
_entity.id
_entity.type
_entity.pdbx_description
1 polymer ?
#
loop_
_entity_poly.entity_id
_entity_poly.type
_entity_poly.pdbx_seq_one_letter_code
_entity_poly.pdbx_strand_id
1 'polypeptide(L)'
;MGKAVEVVQQIYAAFGRADVPAILALVADTVDWEYVASPGMPVAGKRRNREEVGAFFAAIPQTDTIHAFEPREFIEAGEHVTVLGWERSTAVETGREFATEWAHVFTVHDGKVSRWRGFLNTAARHGL
;
A
#
# COMPACT_ATOMS: atom_id res chain seq x y z
N MET A 1 -19.15 6.17 13.76
CA MET A 1 -17.97 6.60 12.98
C MET A 1 -16.91 5.56 13.23
N GLY A 2 -16.49 4.83 12.19
CA GLY A 2 -15.49 3.78 12.37
C GLY A 2 -14.16 4.40 12.75
N LYS A 3 -13.42 3.77 13.66
CA LYS A 3 -12.07 4.23 14.03
C LYS A 3 -11.19 4.22 12.78
N ALA A 4 -10.25 5.16 12.63
CA ALA A 4 -9.39 5.25 11.44
C ALA A 4 -8.68 3.91 11.16
N VAL A 5 -8.31 3.19 12.22
CA VAL A 5 -7.76 1.83 12.14
C VAL A 5 -8.70 0.82 11.48
N GLU A 6 -10.02 0.92 11.68
CA GLU A 6 -11.00 0.01 11.07
C GLU A 6 -11.06 0.19 9.56
N VAL A 7 -11.00 1.44 9.07
CA VAL A 7 -10.93 1.74 7.63
C VAL A 7 -9.67 1.14 7.01
N VAL A 8 -8.54 1.30 7.68
CA VAL A 8 -7.26 0.76 7.20
C VAL A 8 -7.27 -0.78 7.21
N GLN A 9 -7.83 -1.41 8.25
CA GLN A 9 -8.03 -2.87 8.28
C GLN A 9 -8.93 -3.36 7.14
N GLN A 10 -9.99 -2.63 6.81
CA GLN A 10 -10.86 -2.95 5.66
C GLN A 10 -10.11 -2.87 4.33
N ILE A 11 -9.21 -1.88 4.15
CA ILE A 11 -8.34 -1.80 2.97
C ILE A 11 -7.46 -3.05 2.85
N TYR A 12 -6.78 -3.45 3.93
CA TYR A 12 -5.94 -4.66 3.89
C TYR A 12 -6.75 -5.93 3.66
N ALA A 13 -7.95 -6.03 4.26
CA ALA A 13 -8.85 -7.15 4.01
C ALA A 13 -9.31 -7.22 2.55
N ALA A 14 -9.60 -6.07 1.93
CA ALA A 14 -9.95 -5.99 0.51
C ALA A 14 -8.75 -6.34 -0.39
N PHE A 15 -7.55 -5.85 -0.06
CA PHE A 15 -6.31 -6.19 -0.75
C PHE A 15 -6.05 -7.71 -0.72
N GLY A 16 -6.21 -8.36 0.44
CA GLY A 16 -6.06 -9.81 0.57
C GLY A 16 -7.07 -10.64 -0.24
N ARG A 17 -8.18 -10.05 -0.68
CA ARG A 17 -9.17 -10.67 -1.59
C ARG A 17 -9.02 -10.23 -3.05
N ALA A 18 -7.98 -9.45 -3.39
CA ALA A 18 -7.81 -8.80 -4.68
C ALA A 18 -9.01 -7.91 -5.10
N ASP A 19 -9.70 -7.32 -4.12
CA ASP A 19 -10.92 -6.52 -4.31
C ASP A 19 -10.58 -5.02 -4.41
N VAL A 20 -10.01 -4.63 -5.56
CA VAL A 20 -9.63 -3.23 -5.84
C VAL A 20 -10.85 -2.28 -5.75
N PRO A 21 -12.05 -2.62 -6.25
CA PRO A 21 -13.22 -1.76 -6.09
C PRO A 21 -13.55 -1.46 -4.62
N ALA A 22 -13.46 -2.44 -3.72
CA ALA A 22 -13.68 -2.20 -2.28
C ALA A 22 -12.59 -1.31 -1.66
N ILE A 23 -11.33 -1.42 -2.10
CA ILE A 23 -10.27 -0.48 -1.68
C ILE A 23 -10.62 0.93 -2.14
N LEU A 24 -10.96 1.11 -3.43
CA LEU A 24 -11.26 2.43 -4.00
C LEU A 24 -12.49 3.08 -3.35
N ALA A 25 -13.46 2.28 -2.90
CA ALA A 25 -14.60 2.76 -2.11
C ALA A 25 -14.18 3.37 -0.76
N LEU A 26 -12.98 3.10 -0.25
CA LEU A 26 -12.44 3.67 0.99
C LEU A 26 -11.45 4.82 0.74
N VAL A 27 -11.16 5.17 -0.50
CA VAL A 27 -10.25 6.27 -0.87
C VAL A 27 -11.07 7.54 -1.11
N ALA A 28 -10.57 8.72 -0.73
CA ALA A 28 -11.22 10.00 -1.02
C ALA A 28 -11.19 10.33 -2.53
N ASP A 29 -12.08 11.21 -3.01
CA ASP A 29 -12.13 11.59 -4.43
C ASP A 29 -10.83 12.30 -4.87
N THR A 30 -10.33 13.17 -4.00
CA THR A 30 -8.97 13.74 -4.05
C THR A 30 -8.14 13.12 -2.94
N VAL A 31 -7.01 12.52 -3.30
CA VAL A 31 -6.14 11.79 -2.37
C VAL A 31 -4.68 12.14 -2.64
N ASP A 32 -3.85 12.22 -1.60
CA ASP A 32 -2.40 12.29 -1.72
C ASP A 32 -1.80 10.89 -1.48
N TRP A 33 -1.73 10.07 -2.54
CA TRP A 33 -1.27 8.69 -2.46
C TRP A 33 0.11 8.54 -3.10
N GLU A 34 1.13 8.20 -2.32
CA GLU A 34 2.50 8.15 -2.82
C GLU A 34 3.26 6.91 -2.34
N TYR A 35 3.83 6.18 -3.28
CA TYR A 35 4.75 5.10 -2.98
C TYR A 35 6.18 5.61 -3.11
N VAL A 36 6.85 5.77 -1.97
CA VAL A 36 8.22 6.29 -1.89
C VAL A 36 9.17 5.12 -2.13
N ALA A 37 9.33 4.79 -3.41
CA ALA A 37 10.17 3.71 -3.90
C ALA A 37 11.22 4.25 -4.90
N SER A 38 12.09 3.35 -5.39
CA SER A 38 13.09 3.72 -6.39
C SER A 38 12.41 4.26 -7.66
N PRO A 39 12.88 5.36 -8.27
CA PRO A 39 12.23 5.99 -9.44
C PRO A 39 12.02 5.06 -10.65
N GLY A 40 12.75 3.94 -10.73
CA GLY A 40 12.60 2.95 -11.80
C GLY A 40 11.42 1.97 -11.60
N MET A 41 10.78 1.93 -10.42
CA MET A 41 9.65 1.04 -10.19
C MET A 41 8.36 1.62 -10.82
N PRO A 42 7.62 0.84 -11.64
CA PRO A 42 6.37 1.30 -12.25
C PRO A 42 5.33 1.90 -11.27
N VAL A 43 5.33 1.40 -10.04
CA VAL A 43 4.41 1.82 -8.97
C VAL A 43 4.92 3.00 -8.13
N ALA A 44 6.15 3.48 -8.34
CA ALA A 44 6.73 4.59 -7.57
C ALA A 44 6.03 5.93 -7.87
N GLY A 45 6.09 6.87 -6.92
CA GLY A 45 5.62 8.25 -7.10
C GLY A 45 4.19 8.51 -6.64
N LYS A 46 3.58 9.61 -7.12
CA LYS A 46 2.32 10.19 -6.61
C LYS A 46 1.10 9.87 -7.46
N ARG A 47 -0.05 9.75 -6.78
CA ARG A 47 -1.40 9.64 -7.32
C ARG A 47 -2.33 10.63 -6.60
N ARG A 48 -3.31 11.18 -7.31
CA ARG A 48 -4.13 12.33 -6.92
C ARG A 48 -5.62 12.04 -6.79
N ASN A 49 -6.08 10.92 -7.33
CA ASN A 49 -7.49 10.55 -7.40
C ASN A 49 -7.66 9.02 -7.43
N ARG A 50 -8.91 8.54 -7.31
CA ARG A 50 -9.23 7.10 -7.30
C ARG A 50 -8.83 6.37 -8.58
N GLU A 51 -8.89 7.02 -9.74
CA GLU A 51 -8.51 6.39 -11.01
C GLU A 51 -7.01 6.07 -11.02
N GLU A 52 -6.17 7.04 -10.65
CA GLU A 52 -4.73 6.87 -10.54
C GLU A 52 -4.36 5.82 -9.46
N VAL A 53 -5.09 5.78 -8.34
CA VAL A 53 -4.92 4.72 -7.32
C VAL A 53 -5.34 3.34 -7.84
N GLY A 54 -6.41 3.25 -8.64
CA GLY A 54 -6.81 2.01 -9.30
C GLY A 54 -5.72 1.50 -10.25
N ALA A 55 -5.15 2.39 -11.05
CA ALA A 55 -4.02 2.08 -11.93
C ALA A 55 -2.77 1.63 -11.16
N PHE A 56 -2.52 2.20 -9.96
CA PHE A 56 -1.47 1.72 -9.07
C PHE A 56 -1.66 0.26 -8.67
N PHE A 57 -2.85 -0.13 -8.19
CA PHE A 57 -3.12 -1.52 -7.82
C PHE A 57 -3.03 -2.49 -9.01
N ALA A 58 -3.47 -2.06 -10.19
CA ALA A 58 -3.36 -2.84 -11.42
C ALA A 58 -1.90 -3.06 -11.88
N ALA A 59 -0.98 -2.15 -11.49
CA ALA A 59 0.43 -2.23 -11.84
C ALA A 59 1.27 -3.08 -10.86
N ILE A 60 0.80 -3.34 -9.63
CA ILE A 60 1.53 -4.14 -8.63
C ILE A 60 1.99 -5.51 -9.17
N PRO A 61 1.13 -6.31 -9.84
CA PRO A 61 1.56 -7.61 -10.37
C PRO A 61 2.65 -7.53 -11.45
N GLN A 62 2.90 -6.34 -12.01
CA GLN A 62 3.97 -6.09 -12.98
C GLN A 62 5.31 -5.83 -12.30
N THR A 63 5.32 -5.53 -10.99
CA THR A 63 6.53 -5.22 -10.24
C THR A 63 6.96 -6.38 -9.36
N ASP A 64 6.01 -6.98 -8.64
CA ASP A 64 6.29 -7.99 -7.64
C ASP A 64 5.18 -9.07 -7.63
N THR A 65 5.60 -10.33 -7.65
CA THR A 65 4.71 -11.47 -7.38
C THR A 65 4.67 -11.69 -5.88
N ILE A 66 3.58 -11.30 -5.23
CA ILE A 66 3.43 -11.35 -3.78
C ILE A 66 3.11 -12.78 -3.33
N HIS A 67 3.91 -13.33 -2.42
CA HIS A 67 3.69 -14.65 -1.81
C HIS A 67 3.11 -14.55 -0.40
N ALA A 68 3.50 -13.52 0.34
CA ALA A 68 2.96 -13.17 1.65
C ALA A 68 3.00 -11.65 1.81
N PHE A 69 1.92 -11.08 2.32
CA PHE A 69 1.81 -9.65 2.62
C PHE A 69 1.06 -9.48 3.94
N GLU A 70 1.79 -9.08 4.98
CA GLU A 70 1.36 -9.18 6.37
C GLU A 70 1.36 -7.80 7.03
N PRO A 71 0.20 -7.14 7.21
CA PRO A 71 0.08 -6.03 8.14
C PRO A 71 0.18 -6.58 9.57
N ARG A 72 1.17 -6.12 10.34
CA ARG A 72 1.51 -6.72 11.66
C ARG A 72 1.14 -5.82 12.82
N GLU A 73 1.47 -4.54 12.75
CA GLU A 73 1.24 -3.59 13.84
C GLU A 73 0.48 -2.37 13.32
N PHE A 74 -0.61 -2.01 13.99
CA PHE A 74 -1.43 -0.84 13.66
C PHE A 74 -1.34 0.16 14.81
N ILE A 75 -0.82 1.35 14.51
CA ILE A 75 -0.60 2.43 15.47
C ILE A 75 -1.53 3.57 15.09
N GLU A 76 -2.59 3.78 15.87
CA GLU A 76 -3.61 4.80 15.63
C GLU A 76 -3.37 6.04 16.51
N ALA A 77 -3.43 7.22 15.88
CA ALA A 77 -3.38 8.52 16.54
C ALA A 77 -4.39 9.47 15.88
N GLY A 78 -5.63 9.44 16.38
CA GLY A 78 -6.73 10.23 15.81
C GLY A 78 -7.06 9.78 14.38
N GLU A 79 -6.88 10.67 13.42
CA GLU A 79 -7.08 10.40 11.98
C GLU A 79 -5.89 9.69 11.31
N HIS A 80 -4.76 9.57 12.02
CA HIS A 80 -3.55 8.97 11.48
C HIS A 80 -3.42 7.50 11.88
N VAL A 81 -3.01 6.66 10.94
CA VAL A 81 -2.69 5.26 11.20
C VAL A 81 -1.38 4.92 10.54
N THR A 82 -0.40 4.50 11.33
CA THR A 82 0.83 3.88 10.82
C THR A 82 0.70 2.38 10.92
N VAL A 83 1.05 1.69 9.85
CA VAL A 83 1.07 0.23 9.81
C VAL A 83 2.47 -0.23 9.49
N LEU A 84 3.02 -1.06 10.39
CA LEU A 84 4.24 -1.81 10.14
C LEU A 84 3.86 -3.20 9.69
N GLY A 85 4.60 -3.71 8.72
CA GLY A 85 4.35 -5.03 8.21
C GLY A 85 5.54 -5.58 7.47
N TRP A 86 5.33 -6.75 6.91
CA TRP A 86 6.36 -7.51 6.23
C TRP A 86 5.78 -8.16 4.99
N GLU A 87 6.64 -8.42 4.02
CA GLU A 87 6.27 -9.16 2.84
C GLU A 87 7.35 -10.14 2.41
N ARG A 88 6.92 -11.13 1.63
CA ARG A 88 7.78 -11.99 0.84
C ARG A 88 7.22 -12.05 -0.57
N SER A 89 8.07 -11.71 -1.54
CA SER A 89 7.69 -11.49 -2.92
C SER A 89 8.80 -11.91 -3.87
N THR A 90 8.48 -12.16 -5.13
CA THR A 90 9.46 -12.27 -6.22
C THR A 90 9.40 -10.99 -7.05
N ALA A 91 10.52 -10.27 -7.16
CA ALA A 91 10.61 -9.10 -8.02
C ALA A 91 10.55 -9.55 -9.49
N VAL A 92 9.56 -9.07 -10.24
CA VAL A 92 9.32 -9.50 -11.63
C VAL A 92 10.50 -9.17 -12.54
N GLU A 93 11.10 -8.00 -12.35
CA GLU A 93 12.25 -7.52 -13.13
C GLU A 93 13.48 -8.43 -13.01
N THR A 94 13.76 -8.93 -11.80
CA THR A 94 14.99 -9.68 -11.51
C THR A 94 14.78 -11.19 -11.39
N GLY A 95 13.52 -11.63 -11.23
CA GLY A 95 13.16 -13.01 -10.90
C GLY A 95 13.59 -13.45 -9.50
N ARG A 96 14.09 -12.56 -8.65
CA ARG A 96 14.60 -12.89 -7.31
C ARG A 96 13.51 -12.82 -6.27
N GLU A 97 13.46 -13.84 -5.41
CA GLU A 97 12.68 -13.77 -4.18
C GLU A 97 13.38 -12.86 -3.17
N PHE A 98 12.59 -12.07 -2.46
CA PHE A 98 13.03 -11.22 -1.38
C PHE A 98 11.98 -11.18 -0.27
N ALA A 99 12.42 -10.81 0.92
CA ALA A 99 11.55 -10.50 2.04
C ALA A 99 12.01 -9.21 2.70
N THR A 100 11.07 -8.36 3.11
CA THR A 100 11.39 -7.05 3.69
C THR A 100 10.30 -6.60 4.64
N GLU A 101 10.69 -5.80 5.64
CA GLU A 101 9.76 -4.95 6.38
C GLU A 101 9.32 -3.78 5.47
N TRP A 102 8.10 -3.31 5.70
CA TRP A 102 7.51 -2.14 5.07
C TRP A 102 6.76 -1.30 6.09
N ALA A 103 6.54 -0.02 5.75
CA ALA A 103 5.74 0.90 6.55
C ALA A 103 4.75 1.63 5.66
N HIS A 104 3.48 1.64 6.04
CA HIS A 104 2.44 2.44 5.41
C HIS A 104 1.92 3.48 6.40
N VAL A 105 1.77 4.72 5.95
CA VAL A 105 1.26 5.84 6.76
C VAL A 105 0.01 6.40 6.12
N PHE A 106 -1.12 6.27 6.81
CA PHE A 106 -2.43 6.72 6.37
C PHE A 106 -2.87 7.98 7.12
N THR A 107 -3.61 8.83 6.42
CA THR A 107 -4.55 9.78 7.03
C THR A 107 -5.95 9.40 6.56
N VAL A 108 -6.86 9.20 7.51
CA VAL A 108 -8.26 8.86 7.28
C VAL A 108 -9.13 10.00 7.78
N HIS A 109 -9.92 10.60 6.90
CA HIS A 109 -10.84 11.68 7.21
C HIS A 109 -12.23 11.29 6.74
N ASP A 110 -13.25 11.45 7.59
CA ASP A 110 -14.65 11.07 7.30
C ASP A 110 -14.81 9.65 6.74
N GLY A 111 -14.03 8.70 7.26
CA GLY A 111 -14.05 7.30 6.85
C GLY A 111 -13.42 7.03 5.47
N LYS A 112 -12.66 7.99 4.92
CA LYS A 112 -11.94 7.87 3.64
C LYS A 112 -10.46 8.16 3.80
N VAL A 113 -9.61 7.42 3.09
CA VAL A 113 -8.18 7.72 3.01
C VAL A 113 -7.98 8.97 2.17
N SER A 114 -7.51 10.04 2.81
CA SER A 114 -7.14 11.31 2.17
C SER A 114 -5.64 11.37 1.85
N ARG A 115 -4.82 10.59 2.54
CA ARG A 115 -3.38 10.48 2.29
C ARG A 115 -2.85 9.08 2.57
N TRP A 116 -1.92 8.62 1.74
CA TRP A 116 -1.14 7.41 1.96
C TRP A 116 0.33 7.62 1.58
N ARG A 117 1.23 7.07 2.40
CA ARG A 117 2.65 6.88 2.07
C ARG A 117 3.06 5.44 2.27
N GLY A 118 3.57 4.80 1.23
CA GLY A 118 4.17 3.47 1.32
C GLY A 118 5.69 3.52 1.24
N PHE A 119 6.35 2.71 2.06
CA PHE A 119 7.79 2.57 2.14
C PHE A 119 8.16 1.10 2.26
N LEU A 120 9.25 0.68 1.62
CA LEU A 120 9.94 -0.58 1.86
C LEU A 120 11.45 -0.40 1.60
N ASN A 121 12.24 -1.41 1.98
CA ASN A 121 13.60 -1.53 1.47
C ASN A 121 13.57 -1.97 -0.01
N THR A 122 13.65 -1.02 -0.93
CA THR A 122 13.69 -1.32 -2.37
C THR A 122 14.97 -2.06 -2.80
N ALA A 123 16.05 -1.99 -2.01
CA ALA A 123 17.29 -2.72 -2.27
C ALA A 123 17.14 -4.23 -2.06
N ALA A 124 16.20 -4.67 -1.22
CA ALA A 124 15.91 -6.10 -0.98
C ALA A 124 15.56 -6.84 -2.27
N ARG A 125 14.89 -6.18 -3.23
CA ARG A 125 14.56 -6.70 -4.58
C ARG A 125 15.79 -7.14 -5.39
N HIS A 126 16.97 -6.68 -4.99
CA HIS A 126 18.26 -6.95 -5.62
C HIS A 126 19.20 -7.78 -4.73
N GLY A 127 18.73 -8.27 -3.58
CA GLY A 127 19.51 -9.07 -2.63
C GLY A 127 20.45 -8.25 -1.75
N LEU A 128 20.12 -6.98 -1.50
CA LEU A 128 20.89 -6.02 -0.70
C LEU A 128 20.17 -5.65 0.60
#